data_AF-A0A3N1IX19-F1
#
_entry.id   AF-A0A3N1IX19-F1
#
_cell.length_a   1.000
_cell.length_b   1.000
_cell.length_c   1.000
_cell.angle_alpha   90.00
_cell.angle_beta   90.00
_cell.angle_gamma   90.00
#
_symmetry.space_group_name_H-M   'P 1'
#
loop_
_entity.id
_entity.type
_entity.pdbx_description
1 polymer ?
#
loop_
_entity_poly.entity_id
_entity_poly.type
_entity_poly.pdbx_seq_one_letter_code
_entity_poly.pdbx_strand_id
1 'polypeptide(L)'
;MHDALPPQPNLSGPDKPKPTLGCGAIAGIGCGGIVLLAVLFGVLSTIGSGGDDDASTGTSDSVSKYTQTWSKQYSDTTCSDWNGEMTGQQQFAAAADILTSARNKIDGGTGLPSDALIREFEGGITNVCVEPTMTLTDATYGLYATEPRFHP
;
A
#
# COMPACT_ATOMS: atom_id res chain seq x y z
N MET A 1 17.52 44.70 1.81
CA MET A 1 16.18 45.01 2.36
C MET A 1 15.50 43.66 2.40
N HIS A 2 15.34 43.11 3.60
CA HIS A 2 15.01 41.70 3.82
C HIS A 2 13.48 41.56 3.80
N ASP A 3 12.93 40.92 2.77
CA ASP A 3 11.51 40.63 2.70
C ASP A 3 11.21 39.33 3.46
N ALA A 4 10.53 39.50 4.59
CA ALA A 4 10.17 38.46 5.54
C ALA A 4 9.06 37.54 4.99
N LEU A 5 9.24 36.24 5.18
CA LEU A 5 8.21 35.22 4.93
C LEU A 5 6.98 35.44 5.84
N PRO A 6 5.77 35.09 5.37
CA PRO A 6 4.57 35.12 6.20
C PRO A 6 4.66 34.10 7.36
N PRO A 7 4.05 34.39 8.52
CA PRO A 7 4.16 33.57 9.72
C PRO A 7 3.49 32.19 9.53
N GLN A 8 4.17 31.14 9.99
CA GLN A 8 3.60 29.80 10.04
C GLN A 8 2.45 29.73 11.05
N PRO A 9 1.38 28.96 10.76
CA PRO A 9 0.32 28.72 11.73
C PRO A 9 0.88 27.94 12.92
N ASN A 10 0.86 28.62 14.06
CA ASN A 10 1.26 28.11 15.37
C ASN A 10 0.20 27.11 15.85
N LEU A 11 0.48 25.81 15.78
CA LEU A 11 -0.39 24.72 16.25
C LEU A 11 -0.12 24.33 17.72
N SER A 12 0.24 25.30 18.57
CA SER A 12 0.13 25.12 20.01
C SER A 12 -1.34 25.29 20.45
N GLY A 13 -2.06 24.17 20.50
CA GLY A 13 -3.34 24.00 21.19
C GLY A 13 -3.26 22.86 22.23
N PRO A 14 -4.14 22.83 23.23
CA PRO A 14 -3.79 22.46 24.62
C PRO A 14 -3.55 20.97 24.88
N ASP A 15 -2.54 20.70 25.71
CA ASP A 15 -2.30 19.44 26.42
C ASP A 15 -3.60 18.86 27.00
N LYS A 16 -3.99 17.69 26.50
CA LYS A 16 -4.96 16.80 27.16
C LYS A 16 -4.29 15.45 27.47
N PRO A 17 -4.57 14.89 28.66
CA PRO A 17 -3.65 13.99 29.35
C PRO A 17 -3.54 12.60 28.72
N LYS A 18 -2.30 12.11 28.76
CA LYS A 18 -1.86 10.73 28.50
C LYS A 18 -2.78 9.70 29.19
N PRO A 19 -3.43 8.79 28.44
CA PRO A 19 -3.96 7.58 29.05
C PRO A 19 -2.76 6.66 29.34
N THR A 20 -2.32 6.65 30.59
CA THR A 20 -1.51 5.56 31.14
C THR A 20 -2.48 4.56 31.73
N LEU A 21 -2.79 3.48 31.02
CA LEU A 21 -3.46 2.32 31.61
C LEU A 21 -3.06 1.06 30.84
N GLY A 22 -2.47 0.11 31.57
CA GLY A 22 -2.36 -1.28 31.15
C GLY A 22 -0.96 -1.74 30.76
N CYS A 23 -0.11 -1.99 31.76
CA CYS A 23 1.00 -2.93 31.63
C CYS A 23 0.38 -4.33 31.43
N GLY A 24 0.27 -4.75 30.17
CA GLY A 24 -0.17 -6.07 29.77
C GLY A 24 0.60 -6.46 28.52
N ALA A 25 1.57 -7.36 28.68
CA ALA A 25 2.41 -7.85 27.60
C ALA A 25 1.55 -8.50 26.51
N ILE A 26 1.27 -7.77 25.43
CA ILE A 26 0.99 -8.35 24.12
C ILE A 26 2.28 -8.25 23.31
N ALA A 27 2.99 -9.38 23.29
CA ALA A 27 4.09 -9.62 22.39
C ALA A 27 3.68 -9.23 20.96
N GLY A 28 4.61 -8.56 20.26
CA GLY A 28 4.37 -7.94 18.96
C GLY A 28 3.66 -8.86 17.97
N ILE A 29 2.44 -8.47 17.63
CA ILE A 29 1.79 -8.87 16.39
C ILE A 29 2.19 -7.81 15.38
N GLY A 30 3.39 -7.99 14.82
CA GLY A 30 3.65 -7.49 13.48
C GLY A 30 2.67 -8.17 12.52
N CYS A 31 2.27 -7.50 11.45
CA CYS A 31 1.37 -8.00 10.43
C CYS A 31 1.98 -9.19 9.65
N GLY A 32 2.08 -10.33 10.33
CA GLY A 32 2.38 -11.65 9.82
C GLY A 32 1.36 -12.61 10.43
N GLY A 33 0.17 -12.67 9.84
CA GLY A 33 -0.81 -13.72 10.09
C GLY A 33 -1.25 -14.23 8.72
N ILE A 34 -1.10 -15.50 8.36
CA ILE A 34 -1.47 -16.68 9.14
C ILE A 34 -0.51 -17.84 8.80
N VAL A 35 0.25 -18.34 9.77
CA VAL A 35 0.82 -19.70 9.72
C VAL A 35 -0.14 -20.61 10.46
N LEU A 36 -1.07 -21.24 9.75
CA LEU A 36 -1.79 -22.41 10.26
C LEU A 36 -0.99 -23.66 9.87
N LEU A 37 -0.04 -24.01 10.72
CA LEU A 37 0.48 -25.37 10.78
C LEU A 37 -0.58 -26.26 11.43
N ALA A 38 -1.03 -27.31 10.73
CA ALA A 38 -0.96 -28.70 11.19
C ALA A 38 -2.06 -29.60 10.61
N VAL A 39 -1.63 -30.51 9.72
CA VAL A 39 -1.95 -31.94 9.73
C VAL A 39 -3.44 -32.34 9.77
N LEU A 40 -3.97 -32.66 8.59
CA LEU A 40 -4.84 -33.82 8.40
C LEU A 40 -4.26 -34.68 7.27
N PHE A 41 -3.46 -35.68 7.67
CA PHE A 41 -3.24 -36.88 6.86
C PHE A 41 -4.58 -37.58 6.65
N GLY A 42 -4.84 -38.05 5.42
CA GLY A 42 -5.97 -38.94 5.17
C GLY A 42 -6.19 -39.22 3.69
N VAL A 43 -5.41 -40.15 3.13
CA VAL A 43 -5.78 -40.85 1.91
C VAL A 43 -7.17 -41.48 2.11
N LEU A 44 -8.14 -41.15 1.26
CA LEU A 44 -9.28 -42.03 1.01
C LEU A 44 -9.77 -41.86 -0.43
N SER A 45 -9.47 -42.86 -1.24
CA SER A 45 -10.05 -43.08 -2.56
C SER A 45 -11.57 -43.21 -2.47
N THR A 46 -12.31 -42.40 -3.22
CA THR A 46 -13.68 -42.76 -3.65
C THR A 46 -13.92 -42.26 -5.07
N ILE A 47 -14.03 -43.20 -5.99
CA ILE A 47 -14.80 -43.13 -7.22
C ILE A 47 -16.15 -42.42 -7.00
N GLY A 48 -16.51 -41.46 -7.85
CA GLY A 48 -17.78 -40.76 -7.79
C GLY A 48 -18.01 -39.94 -9.05
N SER A 49 -18.88 -40.43 -9.92
CA SER A 49 -19.36 -39.78 -11.13
C SER A 49 -20.11 -38.47 -10.84
N GLY A 50 -19.97 -37.52 -11.77
CA GLY A 50 -21.00 -36.53 -12.09
C GLY A 50 -21.00 -35.27 -11.21
N GLY A 51 -20.75 -34.14 -11.86
CA GLY A 51 -20.87 -32.82 -11.26
C GLY A 51 -20.12 -31.81 -12.13
N ASP A 52 -20.83 -31.26 -13.10
CA ASP A 52 -20.42 -30.07 -13.84
C ASP A 52 -20.19 -28.92 -12.84
N ASP A 53 -18.93 -28.62 -12.53
CA ASP A 53 -18.57 -27.43 -11.76
C ASP A 53 -17.62 -26.59 -12.62
N ASP A 54 -18.29 -25.80 -13.46
CA ASP A 54 -18.03 -24.41 -13.79
C ASP A 54 -16.58 -23.90 -13.67
N ALA A 55 -16.09 -23.48 -14.83
CA ALA A 55 -14.86 -22.73 -14.99
C ALA A 55 -14.83 -21.48 -14.10
N SER A 56 -13.91 -21.45 -13.14
CA SER A 56 -13.28 -20.18 -12.73
C SER A 56 -11.86 -20.40 -12.23
N THR A 57 -11.00 -20.79 -13.17
CA THR A 57 -9.55 -20.65 -13.05
C THR A 57 -9.22 -19.16 -13.21
N GLY A 58 -9.20 -18.38 -12.12
CA GLY A 58 -8.94 -16.93 -12.26
C GLY A 58 -8.51 -16.13 -11.03
N THR A 59 -8.53 -16.69 -9.82
CA THR A 59 -8.28 -15.89 -8.61
C THR A 59 -6.84 -15.97 -8.09
N SER A 60 -6.03 -16.94 -8.53
CA SER A 60 -4.71 -17.17 -7.91
C SER A 60 -3.57 -16.34 -8.51
N ASP A 61 -3.63 -16.00 -9.81
CA ASP A 61 -2.56 -15.28 -10.50
C ASP A 61 -2.62 -13.76 -10.23
N SER A 62 -3.83 -13.22 -10.10
CA SER A 62 -4.09 -11.80 -9.86
C SER A 62 -3.70 -11.33 -8.46
N VAL A 63 -3.78 -12.19 -7.43
CA VAL A 63 -3.32 -11.85 -6.06
C VAL A 63 -1.79 -11.84 -5.98
N SER A 64 -1.13 -12.70 -6.76
CA SER A 64 0.33 -12.83 -6.72
C SER A 64 1.04 -11.55 -7.18
N LYS A 65 0.57 -10.89 -8.24
CA LYS A 65 1.24 -9.69 -8.78
C LYS A 65 1.13 -8.45 -7.88
N TYR A 66 0.11 -8.38 -7.01
CA TYR A 66 -0.08 -7.29 -6.04
C TYR A 66 0.47 -7.63 -4.66
N THR A 67 1.10 -8.80 -4.50
CA THR A 67 1.69 -9.18 -3.22
C THR A 67 2.87 -8.28 -2.90
N GLN A 68 2.71 -7.42 -1.88
CA GLN A 68 3.77 -6.54 -1.44
C GLN A 68 4.80 -7.31 -0.60
N THR A 69 6.06 -7.21 -0.99
CA THR A 69 7.20 -7.81 -0.27
C THR A 69 8.14 -6.76 0.30
N TRP A 70 7.89 -5.48 0.03
CA TRP A 70 8.61 -4.38 0.65
C TRP A 70 8.34 -4.32 2.14
N SER A 71 9.40 -4.26 2.95
CA SER A 71 9.33 -4.42 4.39
C SER A 71 9.14 -3.10 5.15
N LYS A 72 9.48 -1.95 4.55
CA LYS A 72 9.26 -0.64 5.17
C LYS A 72 7.84 -0.16 4.90
N GLN A 73 7.30 0.63 5.82
CA GLN A 73 6.04 1.34 5.57
C GLN A 73 6.26 2.42 4.50
N TYR A 74 5.24 2.73 3.69
CA TYR A 74 5.38 3.76 2.65
C TYR A 74 5.60 5.18 3.20
N SER A 75 5.22 5.44 4.45
CA SER A 75 5.54 6.70 5.15
C SER A 75 7.02 6.84 5.48
N ASP A 76 7.70 5.71 5.68
CA ASP A 76 9.12 5.63 6.05
C ASP A 76 9.99 5.29 4.83
N THR A 77 9.37 5.05 3.68
CA THR A 77 10.04 4.75 2.42
C THR A 77 10.40 6.06 1.73
N THR A 78 11.63 6.18 1.26
CA THR A 78 12.13 7.35 0.56
C THR A 78 12.12 7.15 -0.95
N CYS A 79 12.26 8.23 -1.71
CA CYS A 79 12.47 8.16 -3.15
C CYS A 79 13.77 7.44 -3.53
N SER A 80 14.79 7.47 -2.66
CA SER A 80 15.99 6.64 -2.82
C SER A 80 15.67 5.15 -2.71
N ASP A 81 14.82 4.76 -1.76
CA ASP A 81 14.37 3.37 -1.63
C ASP A 81 13.54 2.94 -2.84
N TRP A 82 12.62 3.79 -3.29
CA TRP A 82 11.78 3.54 -4.46
C TRP A 82 12.63 3.31 -5.72
N ASN A 83 13.54 4.23 -6.04
CA ASN A 83 14.34 4.16 -7.27
C ASN A 83 15.51 3.17 -7.20
N GLY A 84 16.06 2.94 -6.00
CA GLY A 84 17.32 2.22 -5.82
C GLY A 84 17.21 0.84 -5.16
N GLU A 85 16.20 0.61 -4.33
CA GLU A 85 16.07 -0.62 -3.54
C GLU A 85 14.86 -1.47 -3.96
N MET A 86 13.74 -0.84 -4.32
CA MET A 86 12.55 -1.56 -4.74
C MET A 86 12.72 -2.17 -6.13
N THR A 87 12.28 -3.43 -6.25
CA THR A 87 12.11 -4.08 -7.56
C THR A 87 10.87 -3.53 -8.28
N GLY A 88 10.83 -3.65 -9.61
CA GLY A 88 9.64 -3.23 -10.38
C GLY A 88 8.34 -3.92 -9.93
N GLN A 89 8.41 -5.15 -9.41
CA GLN A 89 7.23 -5.81 -8.83
C GLN A 89 6.77 -5.13 -7.54
N GLN A 90 7.71 -4.75 -6.66
CA GLN A 90 7.41 -4.04 -5.42
C GLN A 90 6.87 -2.63 -5.70
N GLN A 91 7.44 -1.94 -6.70
CA GLN A 91 6.96 -0.64 -7.17
C GLN A 91 5.53 -0.75 -7.71
N PHE A 92 5.25 -1.72 -8.57
CA PHE A 92 3.90 -1.94 -9.11
C PHE A 92 2.89 -2.28 -8.00
N ALA A 93 3.23 -3.18 -7.07
CA ALA A 93 2.36 -3.52 -5.94
C ALA A 93 2.13 -2.31 -5.02
N ALA A 94 3.15 -1.48 -4.78
CA ALA A 94 3.04 -0.26 -4.00
C ALA A 94 2.18 0.80 -4.69
N ALA A 95 2.39 1.03 -5.99
CA ALA A 95 1.58 1.92 -6.79
C ALA A 95 0.11 1.50 -6.78
N ALA A 96 -0.16 0.19 -6.88
CA ALA A 96 -1.53 -0.35 -6.81
C ALA A 96 -2.18 -0.06 -5.46
N ASP A 97 -1.50 -0.34 -4.35
CA ASP A 97 -2.02 -0.13 -3.01
C ASP A 97 -2.25 1.37 -2.71
N ILE A 98 -1.26 2.21 -3.02
CA ILE A 98 -1.33 3.66 -2.79
C ILE A 98 -2.44 4.29 -3.63
N LEU A 99 -2.51 3.99 -4.93
CA LEU A 99 -3.53 4.53 -5.81
C LEU A 99 -4.93 4.08 -5.40
N THR A 100 -5.10 2.80 -5.02
CA THR A 100 -6.37 2.28 -4.52
C THR A 100 -6.77 2.99 -3.22
N SER A 101 -5.83 3.13 -2.28
CA SER A 101 -6.06 3.80 -1.00
C SER A 101 -6.43 5.28 -1.19
N ALA A 102 -5.74 5.99 -2.09
CA ALA A 102 -6.03 7.39 -2.40
C ALA A 102 -7.44 7.55 -3.00
N ARG A 103 -7.79 6.75 -4.01
CA ARG A 103 -9.11 6.80 -4.67
C ARG A 103 -10.26 6.45 -3.72
N ASN A 104 -10.05 5.48 -2.83
CA ASN A 104 -11.06 5.10 -1.84
C ASN A 104 -11.25 6.18 -0.77
N LYS A 105 -10.16 6.84 -0.34
CA LYS A 105 -10.20 7.87 0.70
C LYS A 105 -10.69 9.24 0.21
N ILE A 106 -10.32 9.61 -1.02
CA ILE A 106 -10.52 10.97 -1.53
C ILE A 106 -11.77 11.03 -2.40
N ASP A 107 -11.95 10.08 -3.32
CA ASP A 107 -13.03 10.14 -4.32
C ASP A 107 -14.19 9.18 -4.04
N GLY A 108 -14.13 8.44 -2.92
CA GLY A 108 -15.13 7.42 -2.60
C GLY A 108 -15.16 6.26 -3.62
N GLY A 109 -14.07 6.10 -4.37
CA GLY A 109 -13.91 5.00 -5.32
C GLY A 109 -14.01 3.64 -4.63
N THR A 110 -14.37 2.62 -5.41
CA THR A 110 -14.34 1.22 -4.96
C THR A 110 -13.68 0.36 -6.01
N GLY A 111 -12.88 -0.60 -5.56
CA GLY A 111 -12.19 -1.55 -6.43
C GLY A 111 -10.81 -1.10 -6.90
N LEU A 112 -10.06 -2.07 -7.41
CA LEU A 112 -8.68 -1.90 -7.84
C LEU A 112 -8.63 -1.17 -9.20
N PRO A 113 -7.81 -0.12 -9.38
CA PRO A 113 -7.59 0.54 -10.66
C PRO A 113 -7.07 -0.42 -11.73
N SER A 114 -7.22 -0.07 -13.01
CA SER A 114 -6.67 -0.88 -14.09
C SER A 114 -5.15 -0.96 -14.00
N ASP A 115 -4.57 -2.11 -14.38
CA ASP A 115 -3.11 -2.29 -14.44
C ASP A 115 -2.39 -1.17 -15.22
N ALA A 116 -3.01 -0.66 -16.29
CA ALA A 116 -2.46 0.44 -17.08
C ALA A 116 -2.35 1.72 -16.25
N LEU A 117 -3.41 2.07 -15.50
CA LEU A 117 -3.41 3.23 -14.63
C LEU A 117 -2.41 3.09 -13.48
N ILE A 118 -2.25 1.87 -12.95
CA ILE A 118 -1.26 1.56 -11.91
C ILE A 118 0.16 1.76 -12.46
N ARG A 119 0.46 1.30 -13.68
CA ARG A 119 1.77 1.51 -14.32
C ARG A 119 2.04 2.97 -14.65
N GLU A 120 1.02 3.71 -15.07
CA GLU A 120 1.14 5.16 -15.26
C GLU A 120 1.46 5.87 -13.94
N PHE A 121 0.79 5.49 -12.86
CA PHE A 121 1.05 6.02 -11.53
C PHE A 121 2.46 5.64 -11.04
N GLU A 122 2.87 4.38 -11.19
CA GLU A 122 4.23 3.88 -10.91
C GLU A 122 5.30 4.72 -11.63
N GLY A 123 5.14 4.93 -12.94
CA GLY A 123 6.05 5.77 -13.72
C GLY A 123 6.02 7.25 -13.28
N GLY A 124 4.85 7.76 -12.91
CA GLY A 124 4.69 9.08 -12.33
C GLY A 124 5.46 9.25 -11.02
N ILE A 125 5.41 8.26 -10.12
CA ILE A 125 6.14 8.25 -8.84
C ILE A 125 7.65 8.36 -9.11
N THR A 126 8.17 7.53 -10.01
CA THR A 126 9.58 7.57 -10.42
C THR A 126 9.99 8.95 -10.94
N ASN A 127 9.12 9.62 -11.71
CA ASN A 127 9.39 10.94 -12.25
C ASN A 127 9.37 12.06 -11.19
N VAL A 128 8.48 11.98 -10.19
CA VAL A 128 8.43 12.97 -9.10
C VAL A 128 9.47 12.71 -8.02
N CYS A 129 10.01 11.49 -7.94
CA CYS A 129 11.08 11.10 -7.03
C CYS A 129 12.46 11.62 -7.45
N VAL A 130 12.58 12.94 -7.60
CA VAL A 130 13.82 13.64 -7.95
C VAL A 130 14.71 13.92 -6.74
N GLU A 131 14.11 14.11 -5.56
CA GLU A 131 14.81 14.35 -4.31
C GLU A 131 14.91 13.03 -3.53
N PRO A 132 16.10 12.43 -3.35
CA PRO A 132 16.25 11.10 -2.77
C PRO A 132 15.73 10.99 -1.33
N THR A 133 15.73 12.10 -0.59
CA THR A 133 15.27 12.15 0.81
C THR A 133 13.76 12.37 0.97
N MET A 134 13.05 12.70 -0.13
CA MET A 134 11.61 12.86 -0.12
C MET A 134 10.92 11.53 0.23
N THR A 135 9.90 11.59 1.07
CA THR A 135 9.12 10.41 1.41
C THR A 135 8.24 9.98 0.23
N LEU A 136 8.04 8.69 0.07
CA LEU A 136 7.16 8.13 -0.96
C LEU A 136 5.72 8.63 -0.77
N THR A 137 5.31 8.89 0.46
CA THR A 137 3.98 9.45 0.77
C THR A 137 3.83 10.88 0.24
N ASP A 138 4.82 11.76 0.44
CA ASP A 138 4.76 13.13 -0.09
C ASP A 138 4.80 13.14 -1.62
N ALA A 139 5.66 12.30 -2.21
CA ALA A 139 5.78 12.17 -3.66
C ALA A 139 4.46 11.71 -4.31
N THR A 140 3.86 10.65 -3.76
CA THR A 140 2.62 10.07 -4.28
C THR A 140 1.41 10.97 -4.03
N TYR A 141 1.35 11.65 -2.90
CA TYR A 141 0.29 12.63 -2.62
C TYR A 141 0.38 13.82 -3.58
N GLY A 142 1.58 14.36 -3.80
CA GLY A 142 1.80 15.45 -4.76
C GLY A 142 1.41 15.04 -6.18
N LEU A 143 1.84 13.85 -6.62
CA LEU A 143 1.48 13.30 -7.92
C LEU A 143 -0.02 13.13 -8.07
N TYR A 144 -0.67 12.52 -7.08
CA TYR A 144 -2.12 12.30 -7.09
C TYR A 144 -2.88 13.63 -7.14
N ALA A 145 -2.51 14.61 -6.32
CA ALA A 145 -3.23 15.89 -6.24
C ALA A 145 -3.02 16.80 -7.46
N THR A 146 -1.93 16.62 -8.20
CA THR A 146 -1.58 17.47 -9.36
C THR A 146 -2.00 16.88 -10.70
N GLU A 147 -2.35 15.59 -10.74
CA GLU A 147 -2.68 14.88 -11.97
C GLU A 147 -4.12 14.34 -11.98
N PRO A 148 -5.08 15.07 -12.58
CA PRO A 148 -6.50 14.71 -12.64
C PRO A 148 -6.82 13.31 -13.18
N ARG A 149 -5.94 12.74 -13.99
CA ARG A 149 -6.10 11.38 -14.53
C ARG A 149 -6.12 10.29 -13.45
N PHE A 150 -5.55 10.54 -12.28
CA PHE A 150 -5.52 9.57 -11.18
C PHE A 150 -6.70 9.70 -10.22
N HIS A 151 -7.44 10.82 -10.27
CA HIS A 151 -8.58 11.13 -9.40
C HIS A 151 -9.78 11.62 -10.23
N PRO A 152 -10.56 10.67 -10.81
CA PRO A 152 -11.71 10.98 -11.65
C PRO A 152 -12.93 11.51 -10.87
#